data_AF-A0A7K3QVW3-F1
#
_entry.id   AF-A0A7K3QVW3-F1
#
_cell.length_a   1.000
_cell.length_b   1.000
_cell.length_c   1.000
_cell.angle_alpha   90.00
_cell.angle_beta   90.00
_cell.angle_gamma   90.00
#
_symmetry.space_group_name_H-M   'P 1'
#
loop_
_entity.id
_entity.type
_entity.pdbx_description
1 polymer ?
#
loop_
_entity_poly.entity_id
_entity_poly.type
_entity_poly.pdbx_seq_one_letter_code
_entity_poly.pdbx_strand_id
1 'polypeptide(L)'
;MNDLGDAHMRSWALRFLTLLAADLDDQLAWLGAQAVGADSAVEEALLLCRIWEGLVERGVGEPGTLREVEAIGRRLDEVENAPHTGLWADELAVEPVWDDIRARARQFLLTELGDWRQPLPPVRD
;
A
#
# COMPACT_ATOMS: atom_id res chain seq x y z
N MET A 1 17.13 -19.09 -2.91
CA MET A 1 16.32 -18.65 -1.77
C MET A 1 17.15 -17.67 -0.97
N ASN A 2 16.71 -16.41 -0.90
CA ASN A 2 17.35 -15.38 -0.09
C ASN A 2 16.35 -14.98 0.99
N ASP A 3 16.17 -15.84 1.99
CA ASP A 3 15.13 -15.73 3.01
C ASP A 3 15.18 -14.40 3.77
N LEU A 4 16.39 -13.84 3.95
CA LEU A 4 16.58 -12.52 4.56
C LEU A 4 16.06 -11.39 3.68
N GLY A 5 16.26 -11.50 2.37
CA GLY A 5 15.72 -10.57 1.38
C GLY A 5 14.20 -10.63 1.34
N ASP A 6 13.63 -11.83 1.23
CA ASP A 6 12.17 -12.00 1.20
C ASP A 6 11.49 -11.54 2.49
N ALA A 7 12.08 -11.80 3.66
CA ALA A 7 11.57 -11.29 4.94
C ALA A 7 11.62 -9.76 5.03
N HIS A 8 12.68 -9.13 4.51
CA HIS A 8 12.78 -7.67 4.43
C HIS A 8 11.70 -7.09 3.51
N MET A 9 11.55 -7.64 2.29
CA MET A 9 10.55 -7.20 1.32
C MET A 9 9.12 -7.39 1.85
N ARG A 10 8.83 -8.52 2.49
CA ARG A 10 7.53 -8.76 3.15
C ARG A 10 7.26 -7.72 4.22
N SER A 11 8.23 -7.44 5.08
CA SER A 11 8.08 -6.45 6.15
C SER A 11 7.83 -5.04 5.62
N TRP A 12 8.54 -4.65 4.56
CA TRP A 12 8.34 -3.35 3.89
C TRP A 12 6.95 -3.27 3.23
N ALA A 13 6.54 -4.31 2.49
CA ALA A 13 5.23 -4.37 1.85
C ALA A 13 4.07 -4.28 2.86
N LEU A 14 4.16 -5.01 3.97
CA LEU A 14 3.15 -4.96 5.03
C LEU A 14 3.05 -3.58 5.68
N ARG A 15 4.18 -2.89 5.88
CA ARG A 15 4.17 -1.52 6.43
C ARG A 15 3.50 -0.53 5.49
N PHE A 16 3.76 -0.63 4.19
CA PHE A 16 3.13 0.25 3.21
C PHE A 16 1.62 -0.05 3.07
N LEU A 17 1.22 -1.33 3.04
CA LEU A 17 -0.20 -1.70 3.06
C LEU A 17 -0.91 -1.28 4.35
N THR A 18 -0.21 -1.29 5.49
CA THR A 18 -0.72 -0.72 6.74
C THR A 18 -1.00 0.77 6.60
N LEU A 19 -0.10 1.52 5.98
CA LEU A 19 -0.33 2.94 5.67
C LEU A 19 -1.52 3.13 4.71
N LEU A 20 -1.62 2.33 3.64
CA LEU A 20 -2.76 2.40 2.72
C LEU A 20 -4.10 2.04 3.39
N ALA A 21 -4.10 1.11 4.34
CA ALA A 21 -5.30 0.63 5.02
C ALA A 21 -5.79 1.55 6.15
N ALA A 22 -4.93 2.44 6.64
CA ALA A 22 -5.26 3.33 7.76
C ALA A 22 -6.43 4.27 7.43
N ASP A 23 -7.12 4.75 8.46
CA ASP A 23 -8.17 5.76 8.29
C ASP A 23 -7.59 7.07 7.73
N LEU A 24 -8.41 7.86 7.04
CA LEU A 24 -7.94 9.09 6.38
C LEU A 24 -7.20 10.02 7.35
N ASP A 25 -7.76 10.25 8.53
CA ASP A 25 -7.16 11.13 9.54
C ASP A 25 -5.78 10.61 9.99
N ASP A 26 -5.62 9.29 10.12
CA ASP A 26 -4.35 8.66 10.48
C ASP A 26 -3.33 8.74 9.33
N GLN A 27 -3.78 8.58 8.07
CA GLN A 27 -2.94 8.75 6.89
C GLN A 27 -2.44 10.19 6.77
N LEU A 28 -3.32 11.17 6.95
CA LEU A 28 -2.98 12.60 6.91
C LEU A 28 -2.07 13.00 8.08
N ALA A 29 -2.30 12.45 9.28
CA ALA A 29 -1.41 12.69 10.43
C ALA A 29 -0.02 12.07 10.21
N TRP A 30 0.05 10.88 9.59
CA TRP A 30 1.31 10.23 9.27
C TRP A 30 2.08 10.99 8.18
N LEU A 31 1.39 11.43 7.13
CA LEU A 31 1.98 12.23 6.07
C LEU A 31 2.43 13.58 6.61
N GLY A 32 1.65 14.22 7.49
CA GLY A 32 2.04 15.41 8.23
C GLY A 32 2.72 16.46 7.34
N ALA A 33 4.00 16.75 7.62
CA ALA A 33 4.83 17.69 6.85
C ALA A 33 5.62 17.05 5.68
N GLN A 34 5.47 15.74 5.44
CA GLN A 34 6.14 15.06 4.34
C GLN A 34 5.50 15.46 3.01
N ALA A 35 6.28 16.13 2.17
CA ALA A 35 5.89 16.48 0.81
C ALA A 35 6.04 15.26 -0.11
N VAL A 36 5.22 14.24 0.10
CA VAL A 36 5.16 13.06 -0.78
C VAL A 36 4.31 13.42 -2.00
N GLY A 37 4.92 13.33 -3.19
CA GLY A 37 4.19 13.46 -4.46
C GLY A 37 3.22 12.29 -4.64
N ALA A 38 2.03 12.58 -5.15
CA ALA A 38 1.04 11.54 -5.43
C ALA A 38 1.56 10.52 -6.46
N ASP A 39 2.30 10.99 -7.47
CA ASP A 39 3.01 10.15 -8.45
C ASP A 39 3.95 9.14 -7.78
N SER A 40 4.74 9.60 -6.81
CA SER A 40 5.70 8.79 -6.06
C SER A 40 4.99 7.76 -5.19
N ALA A 41 3.85 8.13 -4.59
CA ALA A 41 3.04 7.20 -3.81
C ALA A 41 2.42 6.10 -4.69
N VAL A 42 1.97 6.45 -5.90
CA VAL A 42 1.43 5.51 -6.89
C VAL A 42 2.51 4.57 -7.39
N GLU A 43 3.69 5.07 -7.76
CA GLU A 43 4.83 4.26 -8.20
C GLU A 43 5.25 3.23 -7.13
N GLU A 44 5.40 3.68 -5.88
CA GLU A 44 5.77 2.82 -4.76
C GLU A 44 4.71 1.74 -4.50
N ALA A 45 3.42 2.10 -4.61
CA ALA A 45 2.31 1.17 -4.44
C ALA A 45 2.23 0.12 -5.57
N LEU A 46 2.48 0.52 -6.82
CA LEU A 46 2.57 -0.40 -7.96
C LEU A 46 3.76 -1.36 -7.83
N LEU A 47 4.91 -0.85 -7.38
CA LEU A 47 6.09 -1.65 -7.09
C LEU A 47 5.79 -2.68 -5.99
N LEU A 48 5.08 -2.27 -4.94
CA LEU A 48 4.62 -3.18 -3.88
C LEU A 48 3.80 -4.33 -4.45
N CYS A 49 2.81 -4.04 -5.30
CA CYS A 49 1.96 -5.08 -5.88
C CYS A 49 2.80 -6.18 -6.56
N ARG A 50 3.77 -5.80 -7.39
CA ARG A 50 4.68 -6.73 -8.07
C ARG A 50 5.59 -7.50 -7.10
N ILE A 51 6.10 -6.82 -6.07
CA ILE A 51 6.92 -7.47 -5.04
C ILE A 51 6.11 -8.54 -4.32
N TRP A 52 4.85 -8.23 -3.97
CA TRP A 52 4.00 -9.14 -3.23
C TRP A 52 3.62 -10.37 -4.03
N GLU A 53 3.27 -10.21 -5.32
CA GLU A 53 3.05 -11.33 -6.24
C GLU A 53 4.24 -12.30 -6.20
N GLY A 54 5.46 -11.78 -6.34
CA GLY A 54 6.67 -12.59 -6.24
C GLY A 54 6.85 -13.27 -4.87
N LEU A 55 6.50 -12.60 -3.77
CA LEU A 55 6.58 -13.20 -2.43
C LEU A 55 5.59 -14.37 -2.27
N VAL A 56 4.39 -14.25 -2.83
CA VAL A 56 3.40 -15.35 -2.85
C VAL A 56 3.91 -16.52 -3.69
N GLU A 57 4.46 -16.26 -4.88
CA GLU A 57 5.06 -17.31 -5.74
C GLU A 57 6.18 -18.09 -5.01
N ARG A 58 6.91 -17.41 -4.12
CA ARG A 58 7.97 -18.00 -3.29
C ARG A 58 7.46 -18.61 -1.98
N GLY A 59 6.16 -18.57 -1.71
CA GLY A 59 5.52 -19.16 -0.52
C GLY A 59 5.70 -18.35 0.76
N VAL A 60 6.01 -17.05 0.65
CA VAL A 60 6.27 -16.14 1.78
C VAL A 60 5.05 -15.30 2.15
N GLY A 61 4.12 -15.09 1.21
CA GLY A 61 2.81 -14.45 1.45
C GLY A 61 1.65 -15.43 1.24
N GLU A 62 0.49 -15.11 1.81
CA GLU A 62 -0.72 -15.91 1.70
C GLU A 62 -1.34 -15.79 0.29
N PRO A 63 -1.55 -16.89 -0.45
CA PRO A 63 -2.12 -16.85 -1.81
C PRO A 63 -3.48 -16.14 -1.91
N GLY A 64 -4.30 -16.17 -0.85
CA GLY A 64 -5.58 -15.47 -0.81
C GLY A 64 -5.49 -13.96 -0.99
N THR A 65 -4.31 -13.36 -0.77
CA THR A 65 -4.09 -11.91 -0.88
C THR A 65 -3.96 -11.41 -2.32
N LEU A 66 -3.64 -12.28 -3.29
CA LEU A 66 -3.36 -11.89 -4.67
C LEU A 66 -4.51 -11.12 -5.31
N ARG A 67 -5.76 -11.53 -5.04
CA ARG A 67 -6.95 -10.85 -5.54
C ARG A 67 -6.98 -9.38 -5.15
N GLU A 68 -6.62 -9.06 -3.91
CA GLU A 68 -6.65 -7.68 -3.43
C GLU A 68 -5.46 -6.88 -3.97
N VAL A 69 -4.28 -7.51 -4.09
CA VAL A 69 -3.10 -6.90 -4.72
C VAL A 69 -3.36 -6.53 -6.18
N GLU A 70 -3.91 -7.44 -6.98
CA GLU A 70 -4.27 -7.20 -8.38
C GLU A 70 -5.32 -6.09 -8.51
N ALA A 71 -6.26 -6.04 -7.56
CA ALA A 71 -7.30 -5.02 -7.58
C ALA A 71 -6.80 -3.64 -7.15
N ILE A 72 -5.84 -3.57 -6.21
CA ILE A 72 -5.10 -2.35 -5.89
C ILE A 72 -4.29 -1.90 -7.10
N GLY A 73 -3.51 -2.81 -7.70
CA GLY A 73 -2.69 -2.52 -8.89
C GLY A 73 -3.51 -1.93 -10.03
N ARG A 74 -4.65 -2.53 -10.38
CA ARG A 74 -5.55 -2.00 -11.41
C ARG A 74 -6.07 -0.60 -11.11
N ARG A 75 -6.40 -0.31 -9.84
CA ARG A 75 -6.83 1.05 -9.45
C ARG A 75 -5.69 2.05 -9.55
N LEU A 76 -4.48 1.65 -9.18
CA LEU A 76 -3.30 2.49 -9.31
C LEU A 76 -2.93 2.74 -10.77
N ASP A 77 -3.07 1.75 -11.65
CA ASP A 77 -2.88 1.94 -13.10
C ASP A 77 -3.90 2.96 -13.66
N GLU A 78 -5.16 2.94 -13.17
CA GLU A 78 -6.17 3.96 -13.55
C GLU A 78 -5.74 5.37 -13.12
N VAL A 79 -5.11 5.49 -11.94
CA VAL A 79 -4.58 6.75 -11.39
C VAL A 79 -3.33 7.20 -12.13
N GLU A 80 -2.34 6.33 -12.38
CA GLU A 80 -1.08 6.66 -13.07
C GLU A 80 -1.31 7.31 -14.45
N ASN A 81 -2.41 6.95 -15.12
CA ASN A 81 -2.77 7.52 -16.43
C ASN A 81 -3.43 8.91 -16.36
N ALA A 82 -3.68 9.45 -15.18
CA ALA A 82 -4.20 10.79 -14.95
C ALA A 82 -3.08 11.76 -14.47
N PRO A 83 -3.20 13.08 -14.72
CA PRO A 83 -2.18 14.04 -14.32
C PRO A 83 -2.21 14.30 -12.81
N HIS A 84 -1.38 13.56 -12.07
CA HIS A 84 -1.16 13.71 -10.63
C HIS A 84 0.16 14.45 -10.37
N THR A 85 0.12 15.77 -10.17
CA THR A 85 1.32 16.57 -9.86
C THR A 85 1.27 17.21 -8.47
N GLY A 86 0.31 16.78 -7.64
CA GLY A 86 0.08 17.31 -6.30
C GLY A 86 0.72 16.48 -5.19
N LEU A 87 0.48 16.90 -3.95
CA LEU A 87 0.85 16.11 -2.78
C LEU A 87 -0.16 14.98 -2.60
N TRP A 88 0.33 13.81 -2.19
CA TRP A 88 -0.51 12.64 -1.94
C TRP A 88 -1.57 12.93 -0.86
N ALA A 89 -1.22 13.71 0.17
CA ALA A 89 -2.16 14.12 1.21
C ALA A 89 -3.38 14.87 0.66
N ASP A 90 -3.18 15.72 -0.36
CA ASP A 90 -4.28 16.46 -0.99
C ASP A 90 -5.20 15.50 -1.77
N GLU A 91 -4.63 14.51 -2.45
CA GLU A 91 -5.39 13.52 -3.19
C GLU A 91 -6.16 12.55 -2.30
N LEU A 92 -5.58 12.13 -1.16
CA LEU A 92 -6.28 11.27 -0.19
C LEU A 92 -7.60 11.88 0.29
N ALA A 93 -7.69 13.21 0.34
CA ALA A 93 -8.88 13.93 0.79
C ALA A 93 -9.94 14.13 -0.30
N VAL A 94 -9.56 14.03 -1.58
CA VAL A 94 -10.41 14.46 -2.71
C VAL A 94 -10.73 13.31 -3.66
N GLU A 95 -9.76 12.43 -3.93
CA GLU A 95 -9.87 11.40 -4.96
C GLU A 95 -10.48 10.10 -4.39
N PRO A 96 -11.66 9.67 -4.87
CA PRO A 96 -12.40 8.53 -4.30
C PRO A 96 -11.70 7.18 -4.52
N VAL A 97 -10.75 7.11 -5.44
CA VAL A 97 -9.95 5.91 -5.70
C VAL A 97 -9.18 5.45 -4.45
N TRP A 98 -8.80 6.39 -3.58
CA TRP A 98 -8.07 6.08 -2.36
C TRP A 98 -8.94 5.38 -1.32
N ASP A 99 -10.26 5.62 -1.30
CA ASP A 99 -11.18 4.88 -0.43
C ASP A 99 -11.31 3.40 -0.87
N ASP A 100 -11.37 3.17 -2.18
CA ASP A 100 -11.34 1.82 -2.77
C ASP A 100 -10.02 1.12 -2.42
N ILE A 101 -8.88 1.78 -2.62
CA ILE A 101 -7.55 1.23 -2.29
C ILE A 101 -7.44 0.92 -0.79
N ARG A 102 -7.91 1.81 0.08
CA ARG A 102 -7.92 1.63 1.54
C ARG A 102 -8.75 0.41 1.94
N ALA A 103 -9.94 0.25 1.38
CA ALA A 103 -10.78 -0.92 1.65
C ALA A 103 -10.11 -2.23 1.22
N ARG A 104 -9.42 -2.24 0.07
CA ARG A 104 -8.68 -3.42 -0.41
C ARG A 104 -7.46 -3.73 0.43
N ALA A 105 -6.71 -2.72 0.83
CA ALA A 105 -5.57 -2.88 1.73
C ALA A 105 -6.00 -3.48 3.08
N ARG A 106 -7.17 -3.09 3.61
CA ARG A 106 -7.74 -3.71 4.81
C ARG A 106 -8.06 -5.19 4.60
N GLN A 107 -8.70 -5.55 3.49
CA GLN A 107 -9.01 -6.94 3.20
C GLN A 107 -7.76 -7.79 2.98
N PHE A 108 -6.75 -7.21 2.33
CA PHE A 108 -5.43 -7.80 2.22
C PHE A 108 -4.86 -8.13 3.61
N LEU A 109 -4.81 -7.15 4.52
CA LEU A 109 -4.19 -7.34 5.84
C LEU A 109 -4.99 -8.31 6.71
N LEU A 110 -6.32 -8.32 6.60
CA LEU A 110 -7.17 -9.33 7.22
C LEU A 110 -6.83 -10.74 6.73
N THR A 111 -6.58 -10.89 5.43
CA THR A 111 -6.23 -12.19 4.84
C THR A 111 -4.84 -12.65 5.27
N GLU A 112 -3.85 -11.75 5.25
CA GLU A 112 -2.45 -12.07 5.54
C GLU A 112 -2.13 -12.18 7.03
N LEU A 113 -2.72 -11.33 7.88
CA LEU A 113 -2.36 -11.18 9.28
C LEU A 113 -3.51 -11.50 10.24
N GLY A 114 -4.73 -11.66 9.76
CA GLY A 114 -5.93 -11.84 10.59
C GLY A 114 -6.45 -10.55 11.24
N ASP A 115 -5.74 -9.43 11.10
CA ASP A 115 -6.15 -8.11 11.58
C ASP A 115 -5.57 -7.02 10.68
N TRP A 116 -6.39 -6.05 10.30
CA TRP A 116 -5.94 -4.89 9.52
C TRP A 116 -5.47 -3.73 10.39
N ARG A 117 -5.84 -3.68 11.68
CA ARG A 117 -5.47 -2.59 12.60
C ARG A 117 -4.04 -2.71 13.09
N GLN A 118 -3.11 -2.74 12.15
CA GLN A 118 -1.68 -2.75 12.42
C GLN A 118 -1.21 -1.34 12.80
N PRO A 119 -0.21 -1.22 13.69
CA PRO A 119 0.38 0.08 14.00
C PRO A 119 1.03 0.67 12.75
N LEU A 120 0.77 1.96 12.51
CA LEU A 120 1.43 2.69 11.43
C LEU A 120 2.96 2.60 11.55
N PRO A 121 3.68 2.51 10.43
CA PRO A 121 5.13 2.51 10.46
C PRO A 121 5.65 3.81 11.06
N PRO A 122 6.83 3.81 11.72
CA PRO A 122 7.42 5.05 12.22
C PRO A 122 7.64 6.02 11.04
N VAL A 123 7.28 7.28 11.25
CA VAL A 123 7.64 8.36 10.32
C VAL A 123 9.17 8.36 10.23
N ARG A 124 9.71 8.32 9.01
CA ARG A 124 11.16 8.42 8.81
C ARG A 124 11.55 9.88 9.04
N ASP A 125 12.43 10.12 10.01
CA ASP A 125 13.08 11.42 10.25
C ASP A 125 13.89 11.88 9.03
#